data_AF-A0A847ZXZ3-F1
#
_entry.id   AF-A0A847ZXZ3-F1
#
_cell.length_a   1.000
_cell.length_b   1.000
_cell.length_c   1.000
_cell.angle_alpha   90.00
_cell.angle_beta   90.00
_cell.angle_gamma   90.00
#
_symmetry.space_group_name_H-M   'P 1'
#
loop_
_entity.id
_entity.type
_entity.pdbx_description
1 polymer ?
#
loop_
_entity_poly.entity_id
_entity_poly.type
_entity_poly.pdbx_seq_one_letter_code
_entity_poly.pdbx_strand_id
1 'polypeptide(L)'
;IVKLAMSALEAAGLSKLKVTLGDLGLFNALLEDSPMPERWRRRLRHQFWRPTAFRSLLDNFAKPSTARRTSISQHVDAITGHDAEAATAARLAELKLPQVTDRSISDIASRLSEKLADRSETPLAADMVKRIETYLALEGPLTEIPAKLARLGDGKAFAGARQWFEQRIEALEDQGLNPRRFHFSANFGRELEYYTGLVFQVEVEARNAPLAVAGGGRYNDLLRDLGAPARIPAVGCAIHTERVQAVLP
;
A
#
# COMPACT_ATOMS: atom_id res chain seq x y z
N ILE A 1 -17.11 11.43 5.45
CA ILE A 1 -16.38 11.92 4.25
C ILE A 1 -17.01 11.46 2.93
N VAL A 2 -17.24 10.16 2.68
CA VAL A 2 -17.86 9.69 1.41
C VAL A 2 -19.26 10.30 1.23
N LYS A 3 -20.12 10.18 2.25
CA LYS A 3 -21.45 10.83 2.26
C LYS A 3 -21.38 12.33 2.00
N LEU A 4 -20.46 13.03 2.67
CA LEU A 4 -20.27 14.47 2.52
C LEU A 4 -19.92 14.84 1.07
N ALA A 5 -18.97 14.14 0.46
CA ALA A 5 -18.58 14.38 -0.93
C ALA A 5 -19.75 14.11 -1.90
N MET A 6 -20.46 12.99 -1.73
CA MET A 6 -21.62 12.67 -2.57
C MET A 6 -22.74 13.70 -2.43
N SER A 7 -23.10 14.09 -1.20
CA SER A 7 -24.14 15.08 -0.97
C SER A 7 -23.78 16.47 -1.50
N ALA A 8 -22.50 16.85 -1.47
CA ALA A 8 -22.05 18.09 -2.12
C ALA A 8 -22.18 18.03 -3.65
N LEU A 9 -21.83 16.90 -4.28
CA LEU A 9 -22.01 16.70 -5.73
C LEU A 9 -23.49 16.67 -6.13
N GLU A 10 -24.33 16.01 -5.34
CA GLU A 10 -25.79 16.00 -5.53
C GLU A 10 -26.39 17.40 -5.38
N ALA A 11 -25.96 18.17 -4.37
CA ALA A 11 -26.38 19.55 -4.19
C ALA A 11 -25.91 20.48 -5.33
N ALA A 12 -24.80 20.15 -5.98
CA ALA A 12 -24.34 20.85 -7.18
C ALA A 12 -25.20 20.50 -8.42
N GLY A 13 -26.03 19.46 -8.38
CA GLY A 13 -26.91 19.05 -9.47
C GLY A 13 -26.48 17.77 -10.20
N LEU A 14 -25.41 17.08 -9.75
CA LEU A 14 -24.99 15.82 -10.35
C LEU A 14 -25.92 14.68 -9.89
N SER A 15 -26.12 13.70 -10.76
CA SER A 15 -26.86 12.47 -10.46
C SER A 15 -26.12 11.26 -11.01
N LYS A 16 -26.62 10.05 -10.73
CA LYS A 16 -26.04 8.78 -11.20
C LYS A 16 -24.55 8.61 -10.82
N LEU A 17 -24.17 9.11 -9.65
CA LEU A 17 -22.83 8.96 -9.09
C LEU A 17 -22.45 7.47 -8.98
N LYS A 18 -21.26 7.13 -9.47
CA LYS A 18 -20.60 5.84 -9.29
C LYS A 18 -19.48 6.01 -8.29
N VAL A 19 -19.39 5.12 -7.30
CA VAL A 19 -18.37 5.20 -6.25
C VAL A 19 -17.52 3.95 -6.29
N THR A 20 -16.20 4.13 -6.39
CA THR A 20 -15.22 3.05 -6.29
C THR A 20 -14.41 3.23 -5.00
N LEU A 21 -14.23 2.14 -4.26
CA LEU A 21 -13.50 2.09 -2.99
C LEU A 21 -12.28 1.19 -3.10
N GLY A 22 -11.27 1.51 -2.28
CA GLY A 22 -10.14 0.65 -1.97
C GLY A 22 -9.80 0.77 -0.49
N ASP A 23 -8.95 -0.11 0.03
CA ASP A 23 -8.46 -0.01 1.40
C ASP A 23 -7.03 -0.55 1.52
N LEU A 24 -6.06 0.35 1.70
CA LEU A 24 -4.66 -0.03 1.89
C LEU A 24 -4.41 -0.70 3.25
N GLY A 25 -5.30 -0.49 4.22
CA GLY A 25 -5.24 -1.10 5.54
C GLY A 25 -5.44 -2.62 5.49
N LEU A 26 -6.32 -3.11 4.61
CA LEU A 26 -6.54 -4.55 4.41
C LEU A 26 -5.27 -5.25 3.92
N PHE A 27 -4.60 -4.67 2.91
CA PHE A 27 -3.35 -5.20 2.40
C PHE A 27 -2.24 -5.19 3.46
N ASN A 28 -2.09 -4.08 4.17
CA ASN A 28 -1.08 -3.96 5.22
C ASN A 28 -1.26 -4.98 6.33
N ALA A 29 -2.51 -5.28 6.68
CA ALA A 29 -2.86 -6.29 7.67
C ALA A 29 -2.61 -7.73 7.15
N LEU A 30 -2.91 -8.00 5.88
CA LEU A 30 -2.58 -9.29 5.25
C LEU A 30 -1.07 -9.57 5.28
N LEU A 31 -0.26 -8.54 4.98
CA LEU A 31 1.20 -8.66 5.07
C LEU A 31 1.69 -8.84 6.51
N GLU A 32 1.01 -8.26 7.50
CA GLU A 32 1.39 -8.37 8.91
C GLU A 32 1.29 -9.82 9.40
N ASP A 33 0.25 -10.53 9.01
CA ASP A 33 0.08 -11.95 9.35
C ASP A 33 0.89 -12.90 8.45
N SER A 34 1.60 -12.37 7.45
CA SER A 34 2.39 -13.20 6.55
C SER A 34 3.68 -13.69 7.22
N PRO A 35 4.02 -15.00 7.13
CA PRO A 35 5.24 -15.57 7.70
C PRO A 35 6.44 -15.18 6.83
N MET A 36 6.86 -13.92 6.95
CA MET A 36 8.02 -13.36 6.28
C MET A 36 8.76 -12.39 7.20
N PRO A 37 10.06 -12.16 6.97
CA PRO A 37 10.80 -11.18 7.72
C PRO A 37 10.25 -9.75 7.56
N GLU A 38 10.36 -8.93 8.62
CA GLU A 38 9.88 -7.54 8.60
C GLU A 38 10.50 -6.70 7.45
N ARG A 39 11.75 -6.98 7.08
CA ARG A 39 12.41 -6.33 5.93
C ARG A 39 11.72 -6.62 4.59
N TRP A 40 11.18 -7.83 4.39
CA TRP A 40 10.41 -8.17 3.18
C TRP A 40 9.05 -7.48 3.20
N ARG A 41 8.37 -7.52 4.35
CA ARG A 41 7.11 -6.82 4.58
C ARG A 41 7.20 -5.33 4.25
N ARG A 42 8.22 -4.66 4.78
CA ARG A 42 8.49 -3.23 4.53
C ARG A 42 8.72 -2.94 3.04
N ARG A 43 9.48 -3.79 2.34
CA ARG A 43 9.75 -3.64 0.91
C ARG A 43 8.49 -3.86 0.06
N LEU A 44 7.65 -4.82 0.41
CA LEU A 44 6.36 -5.03 -0.26
C LEU A 44 5.42 -3.85 -0.05
N ARG A 45 5.31 -3.33 1.18
CA ARG A 45 4.56 -2.10 1.48
C ARG A 45 5.07 -0.92 0.65
N HIS A 46 6.39 -0.71 0.61
CA HIS A 46 7.02 0.37 -0.16
C HIS A 46 6.88 0.22 -1.69
N GLN A 47 6.73 -1.00 -2.22
CA GLN A 47 6.51 -1.18 -3.65
C GLN A 47 5.04 -1.29 -4.00
N PHE A 48 4.13 -1.22 -3.01
CA PHE A 48 2.72 -1.48 -3.24
C PHE A 48 2.12 -0.55 -4.31
N TRP A 49 2.56 0.70 -4.42
CA TRP A 49 2.09 1.63 -5.45
C TRP A 49 2.73 1.48 -6.84
N ARG A 50 3.69 0.56 -6.99
CA ARG A 50 4.40 0.29 -8.26
C ARG A 50 4.11 -1.14 -8.71
N PRO A 51 2.99 -1.42 -9.43
CA PRO A 51 2.52 -2.79 -9.70
C PRO A 51 3.58 -3.72 -10.29
N THR A 52 4.34 -3.24 -11.27
CA THR A 52 5.41 -4.02 -11.93
C THR A 52 6.56 -4.34 -10.97
N ALA A 53 6.99 -3.35 -10.18
CA ALA A 53 8.06 -3.51 -9.20
C ALA A 53 7.60 -4.41 -8.03
N PHE A 54 6.35 -4.27 -7.59
CA PHE A 54 5.73 -5.12 -6.59
C PHE A 54 5.72 -6.58 -7.01
N ARG A 55 5.18 -6.88 -8.21
CA ARG A 55 5.13 -8.25 -8.75
C ARG A 55 6.53 -8.83 -8.87
N SER A 56 7.46 -8.08 -9.47
CA SER A 56 8.85 -8.48 -9.59
C SER A 56 9.49 -8.80 -8.22
N LEU A 57 9.16 -8.01 -7.20
CA LEU A 57 9.66 -8.21 -5.84
C LEU A 57 9.06 -9.47 -5.20
N LEU A 58 7.74 -9.66 -5.32
CA LEU A 58 7.05 -10.85 -4.81
C LEU A 58 7.58 -12.12 -5.48
N ASP A 59 7.77 -12.10 -6.81
CA ASP A 59 8.36 -13.21 -7.58
C ASP A 59 9.79 -13.53 -7.12
N ASN A 60 10.57 -12.50 -6.76
CA ASN A 60 11.92 -12.69 -6.25
C ASN A 60 11.92 -13.33 -4.86
N PHE A 61 10.97 -12.96 -4.00
CA PHE A 61 10.82 -13.59 -2.67
C PHE A 61 10.30 -15.02 -2.76
N ALA A 62 9.50 -15.35 -3.77
CA ALA A 62 9.01 -16.70 -4.02
C ALA A 62 10.08 -17.66 -4.56
N LYS A 63 11.18 -17.14 -5.11
CA LYS A 63 12.25 -17.94 -5.70
C LYS A 63 13.30 -18.31 -4.64
N PRO A 64 13.90 -19.51 -4.74
CA PRO A 64 15.16 -19.81 -4.05
C PRO A 64 16.14 -18.67 -4.28
N SER A 65 16.78 -18.20 -3.21
CA SER A 65 17.93 -17.30 -3.29
C SER A 65 19.05 -18.02 -4.05
N THR A 66 18.98 -17.97 -5.37
CA THR A 66 20.16 -18.17 -6.20
C THR A 66 20.94 -16.88 -6.03
N ALA A 67 22.17 -16.98 -5.52
CA ALA A 67 23.03 -15.84 -5.27
C ALA A 67 23.34 -15.10 -6.59
N ARG A 68 22.40 -14.27 -7.06
CA ARG A 68 22.63 -13.35 -8.18
C ARG A 68 23.63 -12.33 -7.67
N ARG A 69 24.89 -12.54 -8.02
CA ARG A 69 25.95 -11.58 -7.75
C ARG A 69 25.59 -10.26 -8.43
N THR A 70 25.47 -9.23 -7.61
CA THR A 70 25.32 -7.83 -8.04
C THR A 70 26.65 -7.10 -7.86
N SER A 71 26.77 -5.89 -8.40
CA SER A 71 27.97 -5.04 -8.21
C SER A 71 28.37 -4.85 -6.74
N ILE A 72 27.40 -4.80 -5.84
CA ILE A 72 27.62 -4.66 -4.39
C ILE A 72 27.89 -5.97 -3.65
N SER A 73 27.89 -7.13 -4.32
CA SER A 73 28.03 -8.42 -3.65
C SER A 73 29.36 -8.58 -2.93
N GLN A 74 30.44 -7.99 -3.45
CA GLN A 74 31.74 -7.97 -2.77
C GLN A 74 31.68 -7.25 -1.40
N HIS A 75 30.88 -6.19 -1.30
CA HIS A 75 30.69 -5.46 -0.04
C HIS A 75 29.83 -6.24 0.95
N VAL A 76 28.83 -6.98 0.44
CA VAL A 76 28.02 -7.87 1.27
C VAL A 76 28.84 -9.08 1.75
N ASP A 77 29.74 -9.60 0.91
CA ASP A 77 30.66 -10.68 1.29
C ASP A 77 31.62 -10.20 2.39
N ALA A 78 32.14 -8.97 2.28
CA ALA A 78 33.09 -8.39 3.23
C ALA A 78 32.54 -8.22 4.66
N ILE A 79 31.22 -8.12 4.84
CA ILE A 79 30.60 -8.04 6.17
C ILE A 79 30.24 -9.42 6.75
N THR A 80 30.42 -10.50 6.00
CA THR A 80 30.00 -11.85 6.42
C THR A 80 30.89 -12.34 7.57
N GLY A 81 30.29 -12.68 8.71
CA GLY A 81 31.03 -13.16 9.89
C GLY A 81 31.81 -12.07 10.64
N HIS A 82 31.59 -10.80 10.28
CA HIS A 82 32.21 -9.63 10.91
C HIS A 82 31.16 -8.69 11.48
N ASP A 83 31.60 -7.74 12.31
CA ASP A 83 30.76 -6.59 12.66
C ASP A 83 30.51 -5.73 11.41
N ALA A 84 29.24 -5.56 11.05
CA ALA A 84 28.87 -4.94 9.78
C ALA A 84 29.27 -3.46 9.73
N GLU A 85 29.22 -2.74 10.85
CA GLU A 85 29.56 -1.32 10.92
C GLU A 85 31.08 -1.13 10.77
N ALA A 86 31.89 -1.89 11.52
CA ALA A 86 33.34 -1.86 11.42
C ALA A 86 33.83 -2.27 10.02
N ALA A 87 33.27 -3.35 9.44
CA ALA A 87 33.63 -3.80 8.11
C ALA A 87 33.25 -2.79 7.02
N THR A 88 32.09 -2.13 7.16
CA THR A 88 31.66 -1.06 6.26
C THR A 88 32.57 0.17 6.39
N ALA A 89 32.91 0.59 7.62
CA ALA A 89 33.81 1.70 7.88
C ALA A 89 35.20 1.47 7.27
N ALA A 90 35.78 0.27 7.50
CA ALA A 90 37.08 -0.11 6.95
C ALA A 90 37.08 -0.05 5.42
N ARG A 91 36.02 -0.54 4.77
CA ARG A 91 35.90 -0.52 3.31
C ARG A 91 35.75 0.89 2.74
N LEU A 92 35.00 1.76 3.39
CA LEU A 92 34.86 3.16 2.97
C LEU A 92 36.19 3.91 3.10
N ALA A 93 36.95 3.66 4.18
CA ALA A 93 38.28 4.23 4.37
C ALA A 93 39.28 3.77 3.30
N GLU A 94 39.27 2.48 2.95
CA GLU A 94 40.12 1.90 1.88
C GLU A 94 39.83 2.54 0.52
N LEU A 95 38.54 2.72 0.19
CA LEU A 95 38.12 3.32 -1.08
C LEU A 95 38.32 4.84 -1.13
N LYS A 96 38.77 5.46 -0.03
CA LYS A 96 38.98 6.92 0.11
C LYS A 96 37.77 7.73 -0.35
N LEU A 97 36.57 7.20 -0.11
CA LEU A 97 35.34 7.86 -0.50
C LEU A 97 35.04 9.01 0.48
N PRO A 98 34.86 10.24 0.00
CA PRO A 98 34.45 11.33 0.86
C PRO A 98 33.03 11.05 1.39
N GLN A 99 32.77 11.33 2.66
CA GLN A 99 31.41 11.30 3.23
C GLN A 99 30.61 12.48 2.65
N VAL A 100 30.11 12.34 1.42
CA VAL A 100 29.30 13.34 0.71
C VAL A 100 27.81 12.98 0.75
N THR A 101 27.41 12.02 1.57
CA THR A 101 26.04 11.50 1.59
C THR A 101 25.36 11.77 2.93
N ASP A 102 24.06 12.06 2.92
CA ASP A 102 23.22 12.19 4.12
C ASP A 102 23.03 10.86 4.90
N ARG A 103 23.71 9.78 4.51
CA ARG A 103 23.61 8.46 5.15
C ARG A 103 24.79 8.21 6.06
N SER A 104 24.49 7.77 7.27
CA SER A 104 25.51 7.32 8.21
C SER A 104 26.14 5.98 7.77
N ILE A 105 27.32 5.67 8.30
CA ILE A 105 27.95 4.36 8.10
C ILE A 105 27.03 3.25 8.62
N SER A 106 26.37 3.47 9.75
CA SER A 106 25.40 2.55 10.34
C SER A 106 24.22 2.27 9.40
N ASP A 107 23.70 3.29 8.69
CA ASP A 107 22.64 3.09 7.68
C ASP A 107 23.10 2.21 6.51
N ILE A 108 24.35 2.41 6.06
CA ILE A 108 24.94 1.62 4.97
C ILE A 108 25.14 0.17 5.44
N ALA A 109 25.74 -0.01 6.62
CA ALA A 109 25.99 -1.32 7.22
C ALA A 109 24.69 -2.10 7.45
N SER A 110 23.63 -1.43 7.93
CA SER A 110 22.30 -2.00 8.12
C SER A 110 21.73 -2.54 6.80
N ARG A 111 21.80 -1.75 5.71
CA ARG A 111 21.33 -2.19 4.38
C ARG A 111 22.16 -3.32 3.77
N LEU A 112 23.47 -3.32 3.99
CA LEU A 112 24.34 -4.43 3.56
C LEU A 112 23.98 -5.71 4.34
N SER A 113 23.71 -5.59 5.64
CA SER A 113 23.28 -6.70 6.50
C SER A 113 21.93 -7.27 6.08
N GLU A 114 20.95 -6.42 5.76
CA GLU A 114 19.66 -6.88 5.21
C GLU A 114 19.85 -7.68 3.90
N LYS A 115 20.76 -7.23 3.02
CA LYS A 115 21.11 -7.94 1.79
C LYS A 115 21.84 -9.25 2.05
N LEU A 116 22.70 -9.31 3.06
CA LEU A 116 23.34 -10.55 3.47
C LEU A 116 22.31 -11.55 3.98
N ALA A 117 21.40 -11.11 4.86
CA ALA A 117 20.33 -11.94 5.41
C ALA A 117 19.39 -12.47 4.32
N ASP A 118 19.09 -11.67 3.30
CA ASP A 118 18.28 -12.10 2.15
C ASP A 118 18.91 -13.26 1.36
N ARG A 119 20.24 -13.42 1.37
CA ARG A 119 20.91 -14.48 0.60
C ARG A 119 20.65 -15.87 1.15
N SER A 120 20.42 -15.98 2.45
CA SER A 120 20.15 -17.24 3.15
C SER A 120 18.68 -17.39 3.55
N GLU A 121 17.82 -16.45 3.15
CA GLU A 121 16.41 -16.46 3.56
C GLU A 121 15.63 -17.58 2.86
N THR A 122 14.69 -18.16 3.59
CA THR A 122 13.80 -19.16 3.01
C THR A 122 12.80 -18.47 2.07
N PRO A 123 12.58 -18.99 0.85
CA PRO A 123 11.61 -18.42 -0.06
C PRO A 123 10.22 -18.33 0.55
N LEU A 124 9.48 -17.29 0.17
CA LEU A 124 8.11 -17.13 0.58
C LEU A 124 7.27 -18.31 0.09
N ALA A 125 6.50 -18.90 1.01
CA ALA A 125 5.68 -20.05 0.70
C ALA A 125 4.68 -19.76 -0.43
N ALA A 126 4.52 -20.70 -1.36
CA ALA A 126 3.71 -20.53 -2.56
C ALA A 126 2.23 -20.25 -2.26
N ASP A 127 1.71 -20.79 -1.16
CA ASP A 127 0.35 -20.52 -0.69
C ASP A 127 0.19 -19.07 -0.22
N MET A 128 1.23 -18.47 0.39
CA MET A 128 1.23 -17.07 0.78
C MET A 128 1.32 -16.14 -0.42
N VAL A 129 2.16 -16.45 -1.41
CA VAL A 129 2.19 -15.73 -2.69
C VAL A 129 0.81 -15.73 -3.34
N LYS A 130 0.19 -16.90 -3.45
CA LYS A 130 -1.17 -17.06 -3.98
C LYS A 130 -2.21 -16.26 -3.21
N ARG A 131 -2.12 -16.19 -1.87
CA ARG A 131 -3.01 -15.36 -1.05
C ARG A 131 -2.86 -13.87 -1.36
N ILE A 132 -1.63 -13.38 -1.47
CA ILE A 132 -1.35 -11.98 -1.86
C ILE A 132 -1.91 -11.70 -3.26
N GLU A 133 -1.67 -12.58 -4.23
CA GLU A 133 -2.21 -12.43 -5.59
C GLU A 133 -3.73 -12.46 -5.63
N THR A 134 -4.35 -13.36 -4.86
CA THR A 134 -5.82 -13.44 -4.75
C THR A 134 -6.40 -12.16 -4.15
N TYR A 135 -5.75 -11.59 -3.12
CA TYR A 135 -6.12 -10.28 -2.59
C TYR A 135 -6.03 -9.19 -3.66
N LEU A 136 -4.93 -9.13 -4.41
CA LEU A 136 -4.73 -8.13 -5.45
C LEU A 136 -5.72 -8.24 -6.62
N ALA A 137 -6.30 -9.43 -6.83
CA ALA A 137 -7.33 -9.66 -7.82
C ALA A 137 -8.74 -9.36 -7.32
N LEU A 138 -8.92 -8.96 -6.05
CA LEU A 138 -10.24 -8.65 -5.51
C LEU A 138 -10.82 -7.40 -6.14
N GLU A 139 -11.94 -7.59 -6.81
CA GLU A 139 -12.74 -6.55 -7.42
C GLU A 139 -14.22 -6.97 -7.46
N GLY A 140 -15.13 -6.00 -7.44
CA GLY A 140 -16.57 -6.21 -7.63
C GLY A 140 -17.45 -5.37 -6.71
N PRO A 141 -18.75 -5.70 -6.62
CA PRO A 141 -19.69 -5.02 -5.74
C PRO A 141 -19.21 -5.01 -4.30
N LEU A 142 -19.26 -3.84 -3.64
CA LEU A 142 -18.73 -3.65 -2.29
C LEU A 142 -19.30 -4.67 -1.29
N THR A 143 -20.57 -5.03 -1.43
CA THR A 143 -21.28 -5.97 -0.56
C THR A 143 -20.82 -7.42 -0.68
N GLU A 144 -20.14 -7.81 -1.77
CA GLU A 144 -19.59 -9.17 -1.93
C GLU A 144 -18.17 -9.32 -1.35
N ILE A 145 -17.48 -8.20 -1.16
CA ILE A 145 -16.07 -8.18 -0.77
C ILE A 145 -15.82 -8.81 0.61
N PRO A 146 -16.64 -8.59 1.66
CA PRO A 146 -16.43 -9.24 2.95
C PRO A 146 -16.33 -10.77 2.86
N ALA A 147 -17.22 -11.40 2.08
CA ALA A 147 -17.20 -12.85 1.87
C ALA A 147 -15.96 -13.31 1.11
N LYS A 148 -15.46 -12.52 0.15
CA LYS A 148 -14.22 -12.81 -0.58
C LYS A 148 -12.99 -12.65 0.34
N LEU A 149 -12.96 -11.60 1.16
CA LEU A 149 -11.89 -11.34 2.14
C LEU A 149 -11.81 -12.45 3.20
N ALA A 150 -12.94 -12.95 3.69
CA ALA A 150 -12.98 -14.02 4.68
C ALA A 150 -12.30 -15.31 4.20
N ARG A 151 -12.25 -15.56 2.89
CA ARG A 151 -11.59 -16.73 2.28
C ARG A 151 -10.07 -16.61 2.17
N LEU A 152 -9.50 -15.42 2.40
CA LEU A 152 -8.07 -15.18 2.27
C LEU A 152 -7.27 -15.56 3.52
N GLY A 153 -7.92 -15.59 4.69
CA GLY A 153 -7.28 -15.98 5.94
C GLY A 153 -7.91 -15.36 7.18
N ASP A 154 -7.47 -15.87 8.32
CA ASP A 154 -7.97 -15.57 9.67
C ASP A 154 -6.87 -15.08 10.62
N GLY A 155 -5.71 -14.69 10.07
CA GLY A 155 -4.65 -14.03 10.82
C GLY A 155 -5.19 -12.84 11.63
N LYS A 156 -4.60 -12.61 12.81
CA LYS A 156 -5.15 -11.66 13.81
C LYS A 156 -5.26 -10.24 13.25
N ALA A 157 -4.22 -9.75 12.57
CA ALA A 157 -4.23 -8.40 12.03
C ALA A 157 -5.27 -8.26 10.91
N PHE A 158 -5.31 -9.23 10.00
CA PHE A 158 -6.21 -9.26 8.85
C PHE A 158 -7.67 -9.43 9.27
N ALA A 159 -7.96 -10.29 10.25
CA ALA A 159 -9.29 -10.42 10.83
C ALA A 159 -9.81 -9.10 11.42
N GLY A 160 -8.95 -8.38 12.16
CA GLY A 160 -9.29 -7.05 12.66
C GLY A 160 -9.55 -6.05 11.54
N ALA A 161 -8.74 -6.05 10.49
CA ALA A 161 -8.94 -5.17 9.33
C ALA A 161 -10.24 -5.49 8.56
N ARG A 162 -10.60 -6.77 8.43
CA ARG A 162 -11.89 -7.21 7.86
C ARG A 162 -13.07 -6.70 8.66
N GLN A 163 -13.01 -6.81 9.99
CA GLN A 163 -14.06 -6.29 10.87
C GLN A 163 -14.25 -4.77 10.71
N TRP A 164 -13.15 -4.00 10.66
CA TRP A 164 -13.23 -2.56 10.41
C TRP A 164 -13.79 -2.21 9.03
N PHE A 165 -13.53 -3.05 8.03
CA PHE A 165 -14.08 -2.90 6.69
C PHE A 165 -15.59 -3.19 6.67
N GLU A 166 -16.04 -4.25 7.34
CA GLU A 166 -17.46 -4.61 7.49
C GLU A 166 -18.24 -3.52 8.23
N GLN A 167 -17.76 -3.07 9.38
CA GLN A 167 -18.35 -1.95 10.13
C GLN A 167 -18.47 -0.68 9.32
N ARG A 168 -17.57 -0.46 8.36
CA ARG A 168 -17.64 0.69 7.47
C ARG A 168 -18.78 0.56 6.46
N ILE A 169 -19.04 -0.64 5.96
CA ILE A 169 -20.16 -0.89 5.06
C ILE A 169 -21.47 -0.61 5.80
N GLU A 170 -21.61 -1.11 7.03
CA GLU A 170 -22.75 -0.83 7.91
C GLU A 170 -22.91 0.69 8.13
N ALA A 171 -21.82 1.38 8.48
CA ALA A 171 -21.85 2.83 8.69
C ALA A 171 -22.18 3.63 7.41
N LEU A 172 -21.92 3.11 6.21
CA LEU A 172 -22.39 3.74 4.97
C LEU A 172 -23.92 3.62 4.85
N GLU A 173 -24.48 2.46 5.17
CA GLU A 173 -25.94 2.23 5.17
C GLU A 173 -26.66 3.10 6.19
N ASP A 174 -26.13 3.18 7.42
CA ASP A 174 -26.68 4.02 8.49
C ASP A 174 -26.70 5.51 8.13
N GLN A 175 -25.81 5.95 7.22
CA GLN A 175 -25.75 7.31 6.68
C GLN A 175 -26.65 7.51 5.45
N GLY A 176 -27.51 6.54 5.15
CA GLY A 176 -28.47 6.57 4.04
C GLY A 176 -27.81 6.40 2.67
N LEU A 177 -26.59 5.85 2.60
CA LEU A 177 -25.99 5.43 1.33
C LEU A 177 -26.42 4.00 1.00
N ASN A 178 -26.27 3.62 -0.27
CA ASN A 178 -26.56 2.26 -0.73
C ASN A 178 -25.26 1.58 -1.20
N PRO A 179 -24.55 0.83 -0.34
CA PRO A 179 -23.33 0.10 -0.68
C PRO A 179 -23.47 -0.87 -1.85
N ARG A 180 -24.68 -1.34 -2.17
CA ARG A 180 -24.89 -2.21 -3.35
C ARG A 180 -24.59 -1.51 -4.67
N ARG A 181 -24.59 -0.17 -4.67
CA ARG A 181 -24.22 0.66 -5.82
C ARG A 181 -22.73 1.00 -5.87
N PHE A 182 -21.97 0.57 -4.86
CA PHE A 182 -20.55 0.90 -4.74
C PHE A 182 -19.73 -0.27 -5.26
N HIS A 183 -18.62 0.07 -5.92
CA HIS A 183 -17.63 -0.88 -6.39
C HIS A 183 -16.42 -0.86 -5.46
N PHE A 184 -15.73 -2.00 -5.37
CA PHE A 184 -14.47 -2.11 -4.67
C PHE A 184 -13.42 -2.70 -5.60
N SER A 185 -12.18 -2.22 -5.48
CA SER A 185 -11.02 -2.86 -6.06
C SER A 185 -9.84 -2.77 -5.10
N ALA A 186 -9.18 -3.88 -4.83
CA ALA A 186 -7.97 -3.92 -4.02
C ALA A 186 -6.79 -3.17 -4.67
N ASN A 187 -6.85 -2.94 -5.98
CA ASN A 187 -5.88 -2.14 -6.70
C ASN A 187 -6.18 -0.64 -6.69
N PHE A 188 -7.39 -0.25 -6.29
CA PHE A 188 -7.80 1.14 -6.31
C PHE A 188 -7.06 1.98 -5.25
N GLY A 189 -6.62 3.18 -5.66
CA GLY A 189 -5.86 4.10 -4.82
C GLY A 189 -4.43 3.68 -4.50
N ARG A 190 -3.94 2.59 -5.10
CA ARG A 190 -2.52 2.20 -5.02
C ARG A 190 -1.60 3.24 -5.64
N GLU A 191 -2.06 4.10 -6.54
CA GLU A 191 -1.21 5.07 -7.25
C GLU A 191 -0.81 6.29 -6.39
N LEU A 192 -1.39 6.45 -5.19
CA LEU A 192 -1.14 7.59 -4.30
C LEU A 192 -0.48 7.12 -3.00
N GLU A 193 0.81 7.42 -2.86
CA GLU A 193 1.70 6.91 -1.80
C GLU A 193 1.30 7.35 -0.37
N TYR A 194 0.53 8.44 -0.22
CA TYR A 194 0.19 9.01 1.08
C TYR A 194 -1.04 8.39 1.76
N TYR A 195 -1.85 7.60 1.04
CA TYR A 195 -3.01 6.94 1.67
C TYR A 195 -2.57 5.75 2.52
N THR A 196 -3.25 5.54 3.64
CA THR A 196 -2.91 4.51 4.64
C THR A 196 -4.10 3.62 5.00
N GLY A 197 -5.23 3.76 4.32
CA GLY A 197 -6.47 3.05 4.63
C GLY A 197 -7.51 3.20 3.53
N LEU A 198 -8.77 3.44 3.91
CA LEU A 198 -9.87 3.72 2.96
C LEU A 198 -9.45 4.79 1.95
N VAL A 199 -9.74 4.52 0.69
CA VAL A 199 -9.66 5.47 -0.43
C VAL A 199 -10.91 5.31 -1.27
N PHE A 200 -11.41 6.41 -1.84
CA PHE A 200 -12.60 6.40 -2.68
C PHE A 200 -12.49 7.43 -3.81
N GLN A 201 -13.22 7.17 -4.88
CA GLN A 201 -13.44 8.11 -5.98
C GLN A 201 -14.91 8.07 -6.38
N VAL A 202 -15.42 9.24 -6.76
CA VAL A 202 -16.76 9.43 -7.30
C VAL A 202 -16.63 9.82 -8.76
N GLU A 203 -17.31 9.08 -9.61
CA GLU A 203 -17.32 9.24 -11.06
C GLU A 203 -18.73 9.49 -11.54
N VAL A 204 -18.84 10.19 -12.65
CA VAL A 204 -20.08 10.33 -13.42
C VAL A 204 -19.84 9.92 -14.86
N GLU A 205 -20.89 9.43 -15.51
CA GLU A 205 -20.87 9.17 -16.94
C GLU A 205 -20.67 10.49 -17.70
N ALA A 206 -19.69 10.54 -18.60
CA ALA A 206 -19.48 11.63 -19.54
C ALA A 206 -19.36 11.07 -20.96
N ARG A 207 -19.37 11.95 -21.98
CA ARG A 207 -19.54 11.55 -23.40
C ARG A 207 -18.54 10.50 -23.90
N ASN A 208 -17.30 10.52 -23.40
CA ASN A 208 -16.21 9.66 -23.90
C ASN A 208 -15.81 8.56 -22.91
N ALA A 209 -15.81 8.87 -21.62
CA ALA A 209 -15.41 7.97 -20.54
C ALA A 209 -15.99 8.49 -19.21
N PRO A 210 -16.10 7.63 -18.19
CA PRO A 210 -16.38 8.07 -16.83
C PRO A 210 -15.40 9.17 -16.39
N LEU A 211 -15.92 10.24 -15.80
CA LEU A 211 -15.13 11.36 -15.32
C LEU A 211 -15.09 11.36 -13.79
N ALA A 212 -13.89 11.26 -13.22
CA ALA A 212 -13.68 11.40 -11.78
C ALA A 212 -13.91 12.85 -11.34
N VAL A 213 -14.97 13.09 -10.56
CA VAL A 213 -15.40 14.42 -10.11
C VAL A 213 -15.07 14.68 -8.64
N ALA A 214 -14.82 13.65 -7.85
CA ALA A 214 -14.31 13.78 -6.50
C ALA A 214 -13.50 12.55 -6.09
N GLY A 215 -12.64 12.71 -5.10
CA GLY A 215 -11.90 11.59 -4.52
C GLY A 215 -11.33 11.96 -3.17
N GLY A 216 -10.92 10.94 -2.41
CA GLY A 216 -10.37 11.15 -1.08
C GLY A 216 -10.00 9.85 -0.40
N GLY A 217 -9.57 9.96 0.85
CA GLY A 217 -9.15 8.80 1.62
C GLY A 217 -8.50 9.17 2.95
N ARG A 218 -8.04 8.15 3.65
CA ARG A 218 -7.37 8.23 4.95
C ARG A 218 -5.86 8.25 4.77
N TYR A 219 -5.18 9.18 5.42
CA TYR A 219 -3.74 9.41 5.31
C TYR A 219 -3.18 9.73 6.69
N ASN A 220 -2.90 8.68 7.47
CA ASN A 220 -2.56 8.85 8.89
C ASN A 220 -1.13 9.32 9.14
N ASP A 221 -0.24 9.17 8.16
CA ASP A 221 1.19 9.41 8.31
C ASP A 221 1.64 10.73 7.66
N LEU A 222 0.83 11.28 6.74
CA LEU A 222 1.17 12.46 5.94
C LEU A 222 1.59 13.67 6.78
N LEU A 223 0.88 14.00 7.86
CA LEU A 223 1.24 15.17 8.67
C LEU A 223 2.60 15.01 9.35
N ARG A 224 2.93 13.80 9.82
CA ARG A 224 4.25 13.51 10.40
C ARG A 224 5.33 13.62 9.33
N ASP A 225 5.07 13.07 8.16
CA ASP A 225 6.02 13.11 7.03
C ASP A 225 6.27 14.55 6.54
N LEU A 226 5.33 15.48 6.81
CA LEU A 226 5.45 16.92 6.59
C LEU A 226 6.02 17.71 7.79
N GLY A 227 6.42 17.05 8.88
CA GLY A 227 7.10 17.67 10.02
C GLY A 227 6.28 17.82 11.31
N ALA A 228 5.07 17.26 11.40
CA ALA A 228 4.35 17.22 12.67
C ALA A 228 5.12 16.38 13.71
N PRO A 229 5.14 16.78 14.99
CA PRO A 229 5.94 16.13 16.03
C PRO A 229 5.44 14.73 16.42
N ALA A 230 4.22 14.39 16.00
CA ALA A 230 3.60 13.11 16.27
C ALA A 230 2.74 12.67 15.08
N ARG A 231 2.38 11.39 15.07
CA ARG A 231 1.45 10.85 14.09
C ARG A 231 0.04 11.38 14.34
N ILE A 232 -0.55 12.04 13.34
CA ILE A 232 -1.90 12.62 13.40
C ILE A 232 -2.77 11.93 12.35
N PRO A 233 -3.68 11.02 12.76
CA PRO A 233 -4.62 10.38 11.84
C PRO A 233 -5.50 11.40 11.13
N ALA A 234 -5.54 11.36 9.80
CA ALA A 234 -6.34 12.29 9.00
C ALA A 234 -7.11 11.58 7.89
N VAL A 235 -8.21 12.19 7.46
CA VAL A 235 -9.05 11.75 6.36
C VAL A 235 -9.66 12.97 5.69
N GLY A 236 -9.79 12.94 4.37
CA GLY A 236 -10.32 14.07 3.62
C GLY A 236 -10.74 13.68 2.22
N CYS A 237 -11.27 14.66 1.49
CA CYS A 237 -11.65 14.54 0.09
C CYS A 237 -11.56 15.88 -0.62
N ALA A 238 -11.42 15.84 -1.94
CA ALA A 238 -11.47 16.99 -2.82
C ALA A 238 -12.53 16.77 -3.90
N ILE A 239 -13.15 17.87 -4.32
CA ILE A 239 -14.07 17.93 -5.46
C ILE A 239 -13.35 18.69 -6.58
N HIS A 240 -13.36 18.14 -7.79
CA HIS A 240 -12.77 18.76 -8.97
C HIS A 240 -13.80 19.72 -9.59
N THR A 241 -13.78 20.98 -9.18
CA THR A 241 -14.77 22.01 -9.55
C THR A 241 -14.93 22.17 -11.06
N GLU A 242 -13.84 22.17 -11.81
CA GLU A 242 -13.87 22.33 -13.28
C GLU A 242 -14.50 21.11 -13.96
N ARG A 243 -14.25 19.91 -13.42
CA ARG A 243 -14.82 18.66 -13.93
C ARG A 243 -16.30 18.57 -13.62
N VAL A 244 -16.70 19.01 -12.43
CA VAL A 244 -18.11 19.14 -12.04
C VAL A 244 -18.80 20.11 -13.00
N GLN A 245 -18.24 21.30 -13.23
CA GLN A 245 -18.82 22.28 -14.15
C GLN A 245 -18.97 21.72 -15.58
N ALA A 246 -18.02 20.92 -16.06
CA ALA A 246 -18.06 20.35 -17.41
C ALA A 246 -19.15 19.28 -17.62
N VAL A 247 -19.75 18.75 -16.55
CA VAL A 247 -20.77 17.68 -16.59
C VAL A 247 -22.08 18.09 -15.92
N LEU A 248 -22.17 19.34 -15.45
CA LEU A 248 -23.45 19.89 -15.03
C LEU A 248 -24.40 19.94 -16.23
N PRO A 249 -25.69 19.60 -16.02
CA PRO A 249 -26.70 19.70 -17.06
C PRO A 249 -26.92 21.13 -17.55
#